data_AF-A0A6J7QYT0-F1
#
_entry.id   AF-A0A6J7QYT0-F1
#
_cell.length_a   1.000
_cell.length_b   1.000
_cell.length_c   1.000
_cell.angle_alpha   90.00
_cell.angle_beta   90.00
_cell.angle_gamma   90.00
#
_symmetry.space_group_name_H-M   'P 1'
#
loop_
_entity.id
_entity.type
_entity.pdbx_description
1 polymer ?
#
loop_
_entity_poly.entity_id
_entity_poly.type
_entity_poly.pdbx_seq_one_letter_code
_entity_poly.pdbx_strand_id
1 'polypeptide(L)' 'MVLNAAAALHVAGVAASLGDGRVLAEESIDSGKASAVLQKLVATSTTAAERLE' A
#
# COMPACT_ATOMS: atom_id res chain seq x y z
N MET A 1 -2.47 0.41 12.12
CA MET A 1 -2.39 0.45 10.64
C MET A 1 -2.52 -0.93 10.01
N VAL A 2 -1.76 -1.94 10.45
CA VAL A 2 -1.78 -3.32 9.93
C VAL A 2 -3.20 -3.89 9.79
N LEU A 3 -4.06 -3.76 10.81
CA LEU A 3 -5.42 -4.31 10.76
C LEU A 3 -6.27 -3.74 9.62
N ASN A 4 -6.23 -2.42 9.40
CA ASN A 4 -6.99 -1.79 8.32
C ASN A 4 -6.42 -2.17 6.95
N ALA A 5 -5.09 -2.27 6.84
CA ALA A 5 -4.44 -2.74 5.61
C ALA A 5 -4.81 -4.20 5.30
N ALA A 6 -4.82 -5.08 6.31
CA ALA A 6 -5.27 -6.45 6.19
C ALA A 6 -6.73 -6.56 5.73
N ALA A 7 -7.62 -5.75 6.31
CA ALA A 7 -9.01 -5.69 5.88
C ALA A 7 -9.15 -5.21 4.42
N ALA A 8 -8.39 -4.19 4.02
CA ALA A 8 -8.37 -3.72 2.64
C ALA A 8 -7.87 -4.80 1.67
N LEU A 9 -6.79 -5.51 2.02
CA LEU A 9 -6.25 -6.61 1.23
C LEU A 9 -7.25 -7.77 1.11
N HIS A 10 -8.00 -8.06 2.17
CA HIS A 10 -9.02 -9.09 2.15
C HIS A 10 -10.22 -8.71 1.26
N VAL A 11 -10.77 -7.51 1.42
CA VAL A 11 -11.90 -7.02 0.62
C VAL A 11 -11.51 -6.87 -0.86
N ALA A 12 -10.25 -6.55 -1.15
CA ALA A 12 -9.72 -6.50 -2.51
C ALA A 12 -9.48 -7.89 -3.15
N GLY A 13 -9.69 -8.99 -2.41
CA GLY A 13 -9.44 -10.35 -2.90
C GLY A 13 -7.97 -10.74 -2.99
N VAL A 14 -7.06 -9.92 -2.44
CA VAL A 14 -5.62 -10.20 -2.39
C VAL A 14 -5.28 -11.21 -1.29
N ALA A 15 -6.02 -11.15 -0.17
CA ALA A 15 -5.86 -12.06 0.96
C ALA A 15 -7.13 -12.90 1.18
N ALA A 16 -6.99 -14.21 1.35
CA ALA A 16 -8.13 -15.13 1.55
C ALA A 16 -8.84 -14.93 2.91
N SER A 17 -8.11 -14.43 3.91
CA SER A 17 -8.64 -14.11 5.24
C SER A 17 -8.00 -12.86 5.83
N LEU A 18 -8.55 -12.34 6.93
CA LEU A 18 -7.91 -11.28 7.71
C LEU A 18 -6.55 -11.71 8.30
N GLY A 19 -6.38 -13.00 8.60
CA GLY A 19 -5.11 -13.56 9.08
C GLY A 19 -4.03 -13.48 8.01
N ASP A 20 -4.35 -13.90 6.79
CA ASP A 20 -3.44 -13.81 5.64
C ASP A 20 -3.15 -12.35 5.30
N GLY A 21 -4.18 -11.49 5.35
CA GLY A 21 -4.04 -10.06 5.12
C GLY A 21 -3.13 -9.39 6.13
N ARG A 22 -3.15 -9.84 7.40
CA ARG A 22 -2.26 -9.32 8.44
C ARG A 22 -0.80 -9.62 8.10
N VAL A 23 -0.49 -10.87 7.73
CA VAL A 23 0.88 -11.29 7.38
C VAL A 23 1.40 -10.49 6.18
N LEU A 24 0.58 -10.31 5.14
CA LEU A 24 0.96 -9.51 3.97
C LEU A 24 1.13 -8.02 4.29
N ALA A 25 0.27 -7.48 5.16
CA ALA A 25 0.38 -6.09 5.60
C ALA A 25 1.64 -5.84 6.43
N GLU A 26 1.94 -6.72 7.39
CA GLU A 26 3.18 -6.69 8.19
C GLU A 26 4.41 -6.75 7.27
N GLU A 27 4.46 -7.72 6.36
CA GLU A 27 5.56 -7.85 5.40
C GLU A 27 5.76 -6.61 4.54
N SER A 28 4.67 -6.03 4.00
CA SER A 28 4.73 -4.82 3.17
C SER A 28 5.20 -3.58 3.94
N ILE A 29 4.81 -3.45 5.21
CA ILE A 29 5.18 -2.31 6.07
C ILE A 29 6.61 -2.46 6.56
N ASP A 30 6.94 -3.60 7.17
CA ASP A 30 8.21 -3.81 7.85
C ASP A 30 9.39 -3.89 6.88
N SER A 31 9.15 -4.40 5.66
CA SER A 31 10.17 -4.39 4.59
C SER A 31 10.34 -3.03 3.91
N GLY A 32 9.49 -2.05 4.21
CA GLY A 32 9.51 -0.72 3.58
C GLY A 32 8.91 -0.67 2.17
N LYS A 33 8.36 -1.77 1.64
CA LYS A 33 7.69 -1.78 0.31
C LYS A 33 6.57 -0.75 0.22
N ALA A 34 5.76 -0.61 1.26
CA ALA A 34 4.71 0.40 1.34
C ALA A 34 5.27 1.83 1.21
N SER A 35 6.40 2.12 1.88
CA SER A 35 7.08 3.41 1.79
C SER A 35 7.62 3.68 0.38
N ALA A 36 8.20 2.66 -0.27
CA ALA A 36 8.69 2.79 -1.64
C ALA A 36 7.57 3.10 -2.64
N VAL A 37 6.37 2.52 -2.47
CA VAL A 37 5.21 2.85 -3.30
C VAL A 37 4.74 4.29 -3.06
N LEU A 38 4.71 4.74 -1.81
CA LEU A 38 4.37 6.13 -1.48
C LEU A 38 5.33 7.11 -2.15
N GLN A 39 6.64 6.85 -2.11
CA GLN A 39 7.64 7.70 -2.77
C GLN A 39 7.42 7.78 -4.29
N LYS A 40 7.09 6.64 -4.93
CA LYS A 40 6.76 6.61 -6.37
C LYS A 40 5.50 7.42 -6.68
N LEU A 41 4.48 7.33 -5.82
CA LEU A 41 3.26 8.10 -5.98
C LEU A 41 3.55 9.60 -5.91
N VAL A 42 4.28 10.05 -4.89
CA VAL A 42 4.69 11.46 -4.74
C VAL A 42 5.40 11.96 -5.98
N ALA A 43 6.45 11.25 -6.43
CA ALA A 43 7.20 11.63 -7.63
C ALA A 43 6.30 11.76 -8.86
N THR A 44 5.42 10.78 -9.08
CA THR A 44 4.53 10.77 -10.25
C THR A 44 3.47 11.86 -10.18
N SER A 45 2.87 12.08 -9.00
CA SER A 45 1.80 13.07 -8.83
C SER A 45 2.33 14.50 -8.92
N THR A 46 3.53 14.77 -8.41
CA THR A 46 4.17 16.08 -8.52
C THR A 46 4.52 16.40 -9.96
N THR A 47 5.15 15.48 -10.70
CA THR A 47 5.43 15.68 -12.13
C THR A 47 4.15 15.87 -12.95
N ALA A 48 3.07 15.17 -12.62
CA ALA A 48 1.79 15.35 -13.29
C ALA A 48 1.20 16.74 -13.03
N ALA A 49 1.31 17.26 -11.80
CA ALA A 49 0.84 18.60 -11.45
C ALA A 49 1.62 19.69 -12.21
N GLU A 50 2.95 19.61 -12.25
CA GLU A 50 3.81 20.54 -12.98
C GLU A 50 3.52 20.58 -14.49
N ARG A 51 3.05 19.47 -15.08
CA ARG A 51 2.69 19.39 -16.50
C ARG A 51 1.35 20.06 -16.84
N LEU A 52 0.51 20.32 -15.83
CA LEU A 52 -0.80 20.95 -16.00
C LEU A 52 -0.74 22.48 -15.81
N GLU A 53 0.39 23.01 -15.38
CA GLU A 53 0.71 24.45 -15.26
C GLU A 53 1.33 25.00 -16.56
#